data_AF-A0A1F9UMW8-F1
#
_entry.id   AF-A0A1F9UMW8-F1
#
_cell.length_a   1.000
_cell.length_b   1.000
_cell.length_c   1.000
_cell.angle_alpha   90.00
_cell.angle_beta   90.00
_cell.angle_gamma   90.00
#
_symmetry.space_group_name_H-M   'P 1'
#
loop_
_entity.id
_entity.type
_entity.pdbx_description
1 polymer ?
#
loop_
_entity_poly.entity_id
_entity_poly.type
_entity_poly.pdbx_seq_one_letter_code
_entity_poly.pdbx_strand_id
1 'polypeptide(L)'
;MEERVRRCLDNMRQARDLSLSSGIKVIFAPQPFLPQKPVKSGLEALLQVQSYRPVDELVKAYADLRRGLQVLCMPGRVFYMDCSGVFDSERRTVFSDMWHFSDVGHALLGSYMANKLDPILYTGRDEKTG
;
A
#
# COMPACT_ATOMS: atom_id res chain seq x y z
N MET A 1 -14.78 5.76 -11.92
CA MET A 1 -13.66 5.50 -10.96
C MET A 1 -12.32 6.07 -11.43
N GLU A 2 -12.04 6.06 -12.73
CA GLU A 2 -10.78 6.53 -13.34
C GLU A 2 -10.36 7.95 -12.94
N GLU A 3 -11.29 8.91 -12.96
CA GLU A 3 -11.02 10.29 -12.52
C GLU A 3 -10.56 10.37 -11.05
N ARG A 4 -11.06 9.48 -10.18
CA ARG A 4 -10.63 9.41 -8.78
C ARG A 4 -9.20 8.86 -8.68
N VAL A 5 -8.85 7.87 -9.48
CA VAL A 5 -7.48 7.32 -9.55
C VAL A 5 -6.52 8.40 -10.02
N ARG A 6 -6.85 9.10 -11.10
CA ARG A 6 -6.04 10.20 -11.64
C ARG A 6 -5.78 11.27 -10.60
N ARG A 7 -6.84 11.76 -9.94
CA ARG A 7 -6.73 12.76 -8.87
C ARG A 7 -5.90 12.26 -7.68
N CYS A 8 -6.04 10.99 -7.30
CA CYS A 8 -5.22 10.39 -6.25
C CYS A 8 -3.73 10.41 -6.63
N LEU A 9 -3.39 9.99 -7.86
CA LEU A 9 -2.02 10.01 -8.36
C LEU A 9 -1.44 11.43 -8.45
N ASP A 10 -2.25 12.41 -8.87
CA ASP A 10 -1.85 13.81 -8.86
C ASP A 10 -1.51 14.30 -7.44
N ASN A 11 -2.33 13.94 -6.44
CA ASN A 11 -2.06 14.27 -5.04
C ASN A 11 -0.79 13.59 -4.53
N MET A 12 -0.58 12.30 -4.86
CA MET A 12 0.61 11.56 -4.46
C MET A 12 1.89 12.12 -5.10
N ARG A 13 1.81 12.56 -6.36
CA ARG A 13 2.89 13.27 -7.05
C ARG A 13 3.24 14.58 -6.34
N GLN A 14 2.24 15.40 -6.00
CA GLN A 14 2.45 16.66 -5.27
C GLN A 14 3.08 16.44 -3.89
N ALA A 15 2.57 15.47 -3.12
CA ALA A 15 3.11 15.12 -1.81
C ALA A 15 4.57 14.64 -1.89
N ARG A 16 4.88 13.83 -2.92
CA ARG A 16 6.25 13.41 -3.22
C ARG A 16 7.16 14.60 -3.51
N ASP A 17 6.74 15.49 -4.42
CA ASP A 17 7.56 16.62 -4.85
C ASP A 17 7.87 17.57 -3.69
N LEU A 18 6.88 17.80 -2.81
CA LEU A 18 7.06 18.57 -1.57
C LEU A 18 8.01 17.88 -0.58
N SER A 19 7.94 16.56 -0.45
CA SER A 19 8.84 15.80 0.42
C SER A 19 10.28 15.85 -0.10
N LEU A 20 10.45 15.70 -1.41
CA LEU A 20 11.76 15.74 -2.07
C LEU A 20 12.42 17.13 -1.99
N SER A 21 11.66 18.22 -2.06
CA SER A 21 12.20 19.57 -1.86
C SER A 21 12.76 19.80 -0.46
N SER A 22 12.32 18.98 0.50
CA SER A 22 12.80 18.96 1.89
C SER A 22 13.88 17.91 2.14
N GLY A 23 14.38 17.23 1.09
CA GLY A 23 15.39 16.16 1.22
C GLY A 23 14.86 14.86 1.84
N ILE A 24 13.54 14.68 1.92
CA ILE A 24 12.90 13.50 2.52
C ILE A 24 12.71 12.43 1.44
N LYS A 25 13.17 11.21 1.73
CA LYS A 25 12.87 10.02 0.90
C LYS A 25 11.38 9.66 1.04
N VAL A 26 10.77 9.27 -0.07
CA VAL A 26 9.33 8.94 -0.11
C VAL A 26 9.15 7.46 -0.36
N ILE A 27 8.21 6.84 0.34
CA ILE A 27 7.80 5.46 0.10
C ILE A 27 6.31 5.44 -0.15
N PHE A 28 5.91 4.98 -1.34
CA PHE A 28 4.52 4.65 -1.63
C PHE A 28 4.26 3.22 -1.18
N ALA A 29 3.40 3.06 -0.18
CA ALA A 29 3.03 1.77 0.39
C ALA A 29 1.52 1.52 0.25
N PRO A 30 1.03 1.11 -0.95
CA PRO A 30 -0.38 0.79 -1.13
C PRO A 30 -0.77 -0.38 -0.21
N GLN A 31 -1.73 -0.12 0.67
CA GLN A 31 -2.16 -1.06 1.70
C GLN A 31 -2.99 -2.24 1.12
N PRO A 32 -3.13 -3.35 1.84
CA PRO A 32 -4.14 -4.37 1.54
C PRO A 32 -5.56 -3.81 1.62
N PHE A 33 -6.50 -4.42 0.91
CA PHE A 33 -7.92 -4.24 1.18
C PHE A 33 -8.67 -5.56 1.02
N LEU A 34 -9.77 -5.71 1.77
CA LEU A 34 -10.41 -7.00 2.03
C LEU A 34 -10.78 -7.78 0.75
N PRO A 35 -11.45 -7.19 -0.26
CA PRO A 35 -11.77 -7.87 -1.50
C PRO A 35 -10.60 -8.62 -2.16
N GLN A 36 -9.37 -8.08 -2.09
CA GLN A 36 -8.18 -8.70 -2.67
C GLN A 36 -7.60 -9.86 -1.86
N LYS A 37 -7.99 -10.01 -0.59
CA LYS A 37 -7.53 -11.14 0.24
C LYS A 37 -8.11 -12.45 -0.31
N PRO A 38 -7.28 -13.41 -0.77
CA PRO A 38 -7.76 -14.63 -1.42
C PRO A 38 -8.45 -15.58 -0.44
N VAL A 39 -7.95 -15.67 0.79
CA VAL A 39 -8.52 -16.52 1.85
C VAL A 39 -9.17 -15.64 2.91
N LYS A 40 -10.49 -15.71 3.06
CA LYS A 40 -11.24 -14.89 4.02
C LYS A 40 -11.70 -15.72 5.21
N SER A 41 -11.60 -15.15 6.42
CA SER A 41 -12.27 -15.70 7.59
C SER A 41 -13.79 -15.58 7.46
N GLY A 42 -14.55 -16.31 8.29
CA GLY A 42 -16.02 -16.25 8.25
C GLY A 42 -16.58 -14.84 8.44
N LEU A 43 -15.99 -14.07 9.38
CA LEU A 43 -16.38 -12.68 9.63
C LEU A 43 -16.05 -11.77 8.43
N GLU A 44 -14.87 -11.93 7.83
CA GLU A 44 -14.46 -11.17 6.64
C GLU A 44 -15.32 -11.46 5.41
N ALA A 45 -15.74 -12.72 5.23
CA ALA A 45 -16.69 -13.09 4.18
C ALA A 45 -18.03 -12.37 4.37
N LEU A 46 -18.53 -12.31 5.60
CA LEU A 46 -19.75 -11.58 5.94
C LEU A 46 -19.61 -10.07 5.67
N LEU A 47 -18.49 -9.47 6.10
CA LEU A 47 -18.19 -8.04 5.86
C LEU A 47 -18.17 -7.70 4.37
N GLN A 48 -17.58 -8.57 3.52
CA GLN A 48 -17.56 -8.33 2.08
C GLN A 48 -18.95 -8.42 1.46
N VAL A 49 -19.78 -9.39 1.83
CA VAL A 49 -21.15 -9.55 1.30
C VAL A 49 -22.03 -8.34 1.64
N GLN A 50 -21.83 -7.73 2.81
CA GLN A 50 -22.57 -6.53 3.23
C GLN A 50 -22.15 -5.26 2.50
N SER A 51 -21.09 -5.29 1.69
CA SER A 51 -20.65 -4.13 0.94
C SER A 51 -21.45 -3.94 -0.35
N TYR A 52 -22.17 -2.82 -0.44
CA TYR A 52 -22.95 -2.43 -1.62
C TYR A 52 -22.10 -1.91 -2.81
N ARG A 53 -20.77 -1.94 -2.74
CA ARG A 53 -19.92 -1.35 -3.78
C ARG A 53 -19.60 -2.35 -4.89
N PRO A 54 -19.51 -1.92 -6.16
CA PRO A 54 -19.04 -2.77 -7.25
C PRO A 54 -17.57 -3.16 -7.01
N VAL A 55 -17.35 -4.37 -6.50
CA VAL A 55 -16.03 -4.87 -6.09
C VAL A 55 -15.06 -4.88 -7.27
N ASP A 56 -15.50 -5.27 -8.45
CA ASP A 56 -14.64 -5.37 -9.64
C ASP A 56 -14.09 -4.00 -10.07
N GLU A 57 -14.92 -2.95 -10.00
CA GLU A 57 -14.47 -1.59 -10.29
C GLU A 57 -13.45 -1.10 -9.26
N LEU A 58 -13.63 -1.46 -7.99
CA LEU A 58 -12.67 -1.13 -6.93
C LEU A 58 -11.35 -1.87 -7.14
N VAL A 59 -11.39 -3.16 -7.47
CA VAL A 59 -10.20 -3.97 -7.76
C VAL A 59 -9.44 -3.42 -8.96
N LYS A 60 -10.13 -3.09 -10.06
CA LYS A 60 -9.51 -2.44 -11.23
C LYS A 60 -8.87 -1.11 -10.84
N ALA A 61 -9.60 -0.24 -10.15
CA ALA A 61 -9.09 1.07 -9.77
C ALA A 61 -7.89 1.00 -8.83
N TYR A 62 -7.85 0.02 -7.93
CA TYR A 62 -6.70 -0.20 -7.06
C TYR A 62 -5.49 -0.74 -7.84
N ALA A 63 -5.71 -1.61 -8.83
CA ALA A 63 -4.64 -2.03 -9.73
C ALA A 63 -4.09 -0.85 -10.55
N ASP A 64 -4.95 0.03 -11.07
CA ASP A 64 -4.56 1.24 -11.79
C ASP A 64 -3.77 2.20 -10.89
N LEU A 65 -4.22 2.39 -9.64
CA LEU A 65 -3.51 3.20 -8.65
C LEU A 65 -2.10 2.64 -8.39
N ARG A 66 -1.97 1.33 -8.15
CA ARG A 66 -0.66 0.69 -7.90
C ARG A 66 0.29 0.87 -9.08
N ARG A 67 -0.17 0.65 -10.31
CA ARG A 67 0.63 0.90 -11.52
C ARG A 67 1.06 2.37 -11.62
N GLY A 68 0.15 3.30 -11.36
CA GLY A 68 0.47 4.73 -11.36
C GLY A 68 1.51 5.12 -10.30
N LEU A 69 1.41 4.57 -9.08
CA LEU A 69 2.39 4.81 -8.01
C LEU A 69 3.79 4.30 -8.37
N GLN A 70 3.89 3.14 -9.04
CA GLN A 70 5.16 2.62 -9.53
C GLN A 70 5.82 3.56 -10.54
N VAL A 71 5.04 4.16 -11.45
CA VAL A 71 5.54 5.15 -12.43
C VAL A 71 6.08 6.41 -11.75
N LEU A 72 5.59 6.77 -10.56
CA LEU A 72 6.06 7.94 -9.81
C LEU A 72 7.39 7.70 -9.06
N CYS A 73 7.93 6.48 -9.08
CA CYS A 73 9.17 6.15 -8.38
C CYS A 73 10.40 6.77 -9.05
N MET A 74 11.43 7.01 -8.24
CA MET A 74 12.67 7.65 -8.65
C MET A 74 13.84 6.94 -7.98
N PRO A 75 14.84 6.46 -8.73
CA PRO A 75 15.99 5.76 -8.17
C PRO A 75 16.63 6.54 -7.00
N GLY A 76 16.81 5.86 -5.87
CA GLY A 76 17.45 6.41 -4.66
C GLY A 76 16.64 7.43 -3.86
N ARG A 77 15.46 7.87 -4.33
CA ARG A 77 14.68 8.93 -3.67
C ARG A 77 13.23 8.58 -3.38
N VAL A 78 12.58 7.86 -4.30
CA VAL A 78 11.16 7.52 -4.20
C VAL A 78 10.98 6.04 -4.50
N PHE A 79 10.44 5.33 -3.52
CA PHE A 79 10.38 3.87 -3.49
C PHE A 79 8.94 3.40 -3.51
N TYR A 80 8.72 2.21 -4.07
CA TYR A 80 7.44 1.52 -4.03
C TYR A 80 7.57 0.27 -3.15
N MET A 81 6.67 0.14 -2.19
CA MET A 81 6.57 -1.03 -1.31
C MET A 81 5.19 -1.65 -1.46
N ASP A 82 5.07 -2.67 -2.30
CA ASP A 82 3.78 -3.35 -2.45
C ASP A 82 3.41 -4.06 -1.15
N CYS A 83 2.37 -3.59 -0.48
CA CYS A 83 1.84 -4.23 0.71
C CYS A 83 0.59 -5.05 0.41
N SER A 84 0.06 -5.06 -0.83
CA SER A 84 -1.28 -5.58 -1.11
C SER A 84 -1.46 -7.06 -0.76
N GLY A 85 -0.39 -7.86 -0.87
CA GLY A 85 -0.41 -9.30 -0.64
C GLY A 85 0.02 -9.76 0.76
N VAL A 86 0.21 -8.84 1.71
CA VAL A 86 0.72 -9.18 3.05
C VAL A 86 -0.18 -10.15 3.83
N PHE A 87 -1.46 -10.25 3.46
CA PHE A 87 -2.44 -11.12 4.11
C PHE A 87 -2.84 -12.34 3.27
N ASP A 88 -2.16 -12.63 2.15
CA ASP A 88 -2.60 -13.65 1.18
C ASP A 88 -2.72 -15.05 1.79
N SER A 89 -1.86 -15.39 2.74
CA SER A 89 -1.86 -16.68 3.45
C SER A 89 -2.52 -16.62 4.83
N GLU A 90 -2.99 -15.46 5.29
CA GLU A 90 -3.50 -15.29 6.66
C GLU A 90 -4.96 -15.74 6.80
N ARG A 91 -5.20 -16.64 7.76
CA ARG A 91 -6.53 -17.23 8.01
C ARG A 91 -7.32 -16.51 9.10
N ARG A 92 -6.64 -15.79 10.00
CA ARG A 92 -7.27 -14.95 11.01
C ARG A 92 -8.01 -13.79 10.36
N THR A 93 -8.97 -13.24 11.09
CA THR A 93 -9.62 -11.97 10.71
C THR A 93 -8.61 -10.84 10.89
N VAL A 94 -8.17 -10.24 9.78
CA VAL A 94 -7.22 -9.12 9.76
C VAL A 94 -7.88 -7.80 9.40
N PHE A 95 -9.10 -7.85 8.86
CA PHE A 95 -9.91 -6.69 8.52
C PHE A 95 -11.06 -6.46 9.52
N SER A 96 -11.30 -5.21 9.91
CA SER A 96 -12.47 -4.77 10.68
C SER A 96 -13.61 -4.28 9.78
N ASP A 97 -13.29 -3.79 8.58
CA ASP A 97 -14.21 -3.56 7.47
C ASP A 97 -13.48 -3.78 6.13
N MET A 98 -13.97 -3.23 5.01
CA MET A 98 -13.29 -3.42 3.72
C MET A 98 -11.86 -2.85 3.64
N TRP A 99 -11.52 -1.88 4.48
CA TRP A 99 -10.33 -1.03 4.37
C TRP A 99 -9.49 -1.02 5.63
N HIS A 100 -10.13 -1.08 6.80
CA HIS A 100 -9.47 -0.95 8.09
C HIS A 100 -9.05 -2.31 8.64
N PHE A 101 -7.94 -2.30 9.36
CA PHE A 101 -7.35 -3.51 9.92
C PHE A 101 -7.79 -3.71 11.37
N SER A 102 -7.85 -4.97 11.78
CA SER A 102 -7.79 -5.34 13.20
C SER A 102 -6.37 -5.15 13.74
N ASP A 103 -6.19 -5.30 15.05
CA ASP A 103 -4.86 -5.27 15.68
C ASP A 103 -3.90 -6.30 15.06
N VAL A 104 -4.41 -7.49 14.72
CA VAL A 104 -3.63 -8.54 14.04
C VAL A 104 -3.19 -8.06 12.65
N GLY A 105 -4.08 -7.41 11.91
CA GLY A 105 -3.77 -6.86 10.59
C GLY A 105 -2.73 -5.74 10.66
N HIS A 106 -2.86 -4.82 11.63
CA HIS A 106 -1.87 -3.77 11.88
C HIS A 106 -0.50 -4.34 12.25
N ALA A 107 -0.43 -5.33 13.13
CA ALA A 107 0.82 -5.96 13.53
C ALA A 107 1.53 -6.63 12.35
N LEU A 108 0.80 -7.42 11.55
CA LEU A 108 1.34 -8.09 10.37
C LEU A 108 1.85 -7.10 9.30
N LEU A 109 1.08 -6.05 9.00
CA LEU A 109 1.51 -5.00 8.08
C LEU A 109 2.76 -4.28 8.60
N GLY A 110 2.78 -3.94 9.89
CA GLY A 110 3.93 -3.30 10.53
C GLY A 110 5.21 -4.13 10.42
N SER A 111 5.14 -5.43 10.73
CA SER A 111 6.28 -6.34 10.57
C SER A 111 6.74 -6.47 9.12
N TYR A 112 5.81 -6.57 8.18
CA TYR A 112 6.14 -6.64 6.76
C TYR A 112 6.84 -5.38 6.26
N MET A 113 6.33 -4.20 6.65
CA MET A 113 6.92 -2.92 6.28
C MET A 113 8.31 -2.78 6.90
N ALA A 114 8.48 -3.06 8.19
CA ALA A 114 9.76 -2.99 8.88
C ALA A 114 10.86 -3.79 8.15
N ASN A 115 10.57 -5.04 7.79
CA ASN A 115 11.50 -5.92 7.06
C ASN A 115 11.89 -5.40 5.66
N LYS A 116 11.09 -4.52 5.07
CA LYS A 116 11.33 -3.93 3.74
C LYS A 116 11.90 -2.52 3.79
N LEU A 117 11.83 -1.84 4.94
CA LEU A 117 12.33 -0.48 5.11
C LEU A 117 13.85 -0.43 5.17
N ASP A 118 14.50 -1.42 5.78
CA ASP A 118 15.95 -1.44 5.96
C ASP A 118 16.73 -1.15 4.67
N PRO A 119 16.55 -1.87 3.54
CA PRO A 119 17.30 -1.57 2.31
C PRO A 119 17.03 -0.16 1.74
N ILE A 120 15.87 0.44 2.05
CA ILE A 120 15.48 1.78 1.58
C ILE A 120 16.13 2.88 2.42
N LEU A 121 16.21 2.67 3.74
CA LEU A 121 16.82 3.62 4.66
C LEU A 121 18.33 3.74 4.44
N TYR A 122 18.98 2.62 4.07
CA TYR A 122 20.43 2.56 3.88
C TYR A 122 20.91 2.72 2.42
N THR A 123 20.02 2.77 1.44
CA THR A 123 20.41 3.06 0.04
C THR A 123 21.01 4.46 -0.08
N GLY A 124 22.25 4.58 -0.56
CA GLY A 124 22.97 5.86 -0.71
C GLY A 124 23.78 6.29 0.51
N ARG A 125 24.07 5.39 1.47
CA ARG A 125 25.07 5.61 2.53
C ARG A 125 26.48 5.10 2.18
N ASP A 126 26.88 5.16 0.92
CA ASP A 126 28.26 4.85 0.53
C ASP A 126 29.06 6.15 0.29
N GLU A 127 30.21 6.20 0.97
CA GLU A 127 31.40 7.06 0.74
C GLU A 127 31.38 8.53 1.18
N LYS A 128 31.30 8.78 2.50
CA LYS A 128 31.99 9.93 3.13
C LYS A 128 32.64 9.56 4.48
N THR A 129 33.38 8.47 4.55
CA THR A 129 34.38 8.24 5.60
C THR A 129 35.36 7.18 5.10
N GLY A 130 36.52 7.64 4.63
CA GLY A 130 37.63 6.84 4.11
C GLY A 130 38.63 7.75 3.46
#